data_AF-A0A4U5TWV8-F1
#
_entry.id   AF-A0A4U5TWV8-F1
#
_cell.length_a   1.000
_cell.length_b   1.000
_cell.length_c   1.000
_cell.angle_alpha   90.00
_cell.angle_beta   90.00
_cell.angle_gamma   90.00
#
_symmetry.space_group_name_H-M   'P 1'
#
loop_
_entity.id
_entity.type
_entity.pdbx_description
1 polymer ?
#
loop_
_entity_poly.entity_id
_entity_poly.type
_entity_poly.pdbx_seq_one_letter_code
_entity_poly.pdbx_strand_id
1 'polypeptide(L)'
;MEQQEQVEWDDVNKLLQHHGFKPVFFADPVENKNLSDLVLLDKKSAGEIRATLKTMLTDSDRRQALIQELIKTNNQLKEEAHEHMSRAAQHSQRVTELERLLDVVKTRVQDLEDRCLGKAVQQHSHTQQLQQEKQEAQKVCQVLEQKLSKQREETAQLQRKLYFTVKEEERRLARQSQTFQHVCSKVSQQDSPTQQQLLDVIDFYETKMTQLLDQLRSVKGEPKGSQMNHQTRIKKTSSNVTPSFKTILRAYQDQQKESKHQMEELKGEVEQLKQELETRPTLKEVKFYKHKLRRLEALNKHNNARLPKEDITTEISENIPDHAREATLCAHYHNLLNEVCAVVTNPKAPFRLHRQKSSSVGLSEFQTLLPTLEVWAQQFHLLKDLQKGLNKLTARLMPWQPSDGAHNATEAVKVEDMMLLVDTLLENTSTDDEKVLRSPTRYTLGSMVSHFQTLFDVTSLAGVYPRMNEVYTRLGEMTNTMRNLREVLDLDRRVPPAEVVNQVAKVVSSSEHNAGFHNLLGDADIDSIIIKVKQHDEFFPAFHALITDILQTLGVTHLNDILPALESLKQTAH
;
A
#
# COMPACT_ATOMS: atom_id res chain seq x y z
N MET A 1 -24.47 -54.48 -74.62
CA MET A 1 -23.22 -54.36 -73.82
C MET A 1 -22.70 -52.92 -73.87
N GLU A 2 -22.75 -52.27 -75.03
CA GLU A 2 -22.46 -50.83 -75.22
C GLU A 2 -23.30 -49.89 -74.34
N GLN A 3 -24.59 -50.19 -74.14
CA GLN A 3 -25.47 -49.37 -73.30
C GLN A 3 -25.01 -49.25 -71.83
N GLN A 4 -24.35 -50.28 -71.28
CA GLN A 4 -23.86 -50.25 -69.90
C GLN A 4 -22.62 -49.37 -69.77
N GLU A 5 -21.73 -49.39 -70.78
CA GLU A 5 -20.54 -48.53 -70.78
C GLU A 5 -20.91 -47.06 -71.00
N GLN A 6 -21.92 -46.79 -71.83
CA GLN A 6 -22.47 -45.44 -72.01
C GLN A 6 -22.94 -44.83 -70.68
N VAL A 7 -23.75 -45.56 -69.90
CA VAL A 7 -24.28 -45.08 -68.61
C VAL A 7 -23.15 -44.78 -67.61
N GLU A 8 -22.14 -45.65 -67.55
CA GLU A 8 -21.02 -45.46 -66.63
C GLU A 8 -20.09 -44.30 -67.04
N TRP A 9 -20.00 -43.98 -68.34
CA TRP A 9 -19.32 -42.77 -68.83
C TRP A 9 -20.18 -41.51 -68.65
N ASP A 10 -21.51 -41.61 -68.77
CA ASP A 10 -22.42 -40.51 -68.50
C ASP A 10 -22.30 -40.02 -67.06
N ASP A 11 -22.10 -40.93 -66.10
CA ASP A 11 -21.84 -40.57 -64.70
C ASP A 11 -20.49 -39.83 -64.53
N VAL A 12 -19.43 -40.28 -65.22
CA VAL A 12 -18.13 -39.57 -65.20
C VAL A 12 -18.25 -38.21 -65.88
N ASN A 13 -19.01 -38.12 -66.98
CA ASN A 13 -19.23 -36.90 -67.72
C ASN A 13 -20.01 -35.85 -66.91
N LYS A 14 -20.99 -36.26 -66.09
CA LYS A 14 -21.65 -35.37 -65.14
C LYS A 14 -20.66 -34.78 -64.13
N LEU A 15 -19.76 -35.60 -63.59
CA LEU A 15 -18.69 -35.10 -62.70
C LEU A 15 -17.75 -34.15 -63.47
N LEU A 16 -17.26 -34.54 -64.63
CA LEU A 16 -16.37 -33.70 -65.45
C LEU A 16 -17.01 -32.33 -65.73
N GLN A 17 -18.28 -32.30 -66.12
CA GLN A 17 -19.03 -31.07 -66.37
C GLN A 17 -19.22 -30.23 -65.11
N HIS A 18 -19.47 -30.85 -63.94
CA HIS A 18 -19.55 -30.13 -62.66
C HIS A 18 -18.23 -29.41 -62.32
N HIS A 19 -17.09 -29.97 -62.76
CA HIS A 19 -15.77 -29.35 -62.64
C HIS A 19 -15.37 -28.49 -63.84
N GLY A 20 -16.26 -28.26 -64.81
CA GLY A 20 -16.02 -27.40 -65.98
C GLY A 20 -15.24 -28.05 -67.13
N PHE A 21 -15.05 -29.38 -67.10
CA PHE A 21 -14.41 -30.13 -68.17
C PHE A 21 -15.41 -30.59 -69.24
N LYS A 22 -14.92 -30.83 -70.46
CA LYS A 22 -15.74 -31.33 -71.57
C LYS A 22 -16.07 -32.83 -71.37
N PRO A 23 -17.30 -33.27 -71.71
CA PRO A 23 -17.67 -34.68 -71.65
C PRO A 23 -16.94 -35.52 -72.71
N VAL A 24 -16.72 -36.79 -72.38
CA VAL A 24 -16.16 -37.82 -73.25
C VAL A 24 -17.30 -38.48 -74.03
N PHE A 25 -17.19 -38.52 -75.36
CA PHE A 25 -18.19 -39.13 -76.23
C PHE A 25 -17.62 -40.37 -76.92
N PHE A 26 -18.48 -41.38 -77.13
CA PHE A 26 -18.16 -42.48 -78.03
C PHE A 26 -18.30 -42.00 -79.46
N ALA A 27 -17.30 -42.32 -80.28
CA ALA A 27 -17.25 -41.90 -81.67
C ALA A 27 -17.64 -43.07 -82.59
N ASP A 28 -18.49 -42.79 -83.58
CA ASP A 28 -18.77 -43.76 -84.64
C ASP A 28 -17.54 -43.88 -85.57
N PRO A 29 -16.97 -45.09 -85.74
CA PRO A 29 -15.84 -45.35 -86.63
C PRO A 29 -16.10 -44.99 -88.09
N VAL A 30 -17.37 -44.89 -88.52
CA VAL A 30 -17.76 -44.63 -89.92
C VAL A 30 -17.89 -43.13 -90.22
N GLU A 31 -18.20 -42.30 -89.21
CA GLU A 31 -18.43 -40.86 -89.38
C GLU A 31 -17.17 -40.00 -89.14
N ASN A 32 -16.17 -40.49 -88.41
CA ASN A 32 -14.99 -39.71 -88.06
C ASN A 32 -13.80 -39.91 -89.02
N LYS A 33 -13.41 -38.84 -89.72
CA LYS A 33 -12.28 -38.85 -90.69
C LYS A 33 -10.92 -38.54 -90.06
N ASN A 34 -10.87 -38.03 -88.83
CA ASN A 34 -9.64 -37.61 -88.15
C ASN A 34 -9.23 -38.63 -87.09
N LEU A 35 -8.48 -39.66 -87.49
CA LEU A 35 -8.00 -40.74 -86.60
C LEU A 35 -7.07 -40.26 -85.47
N SER A 36 -6.54 -39.04 -85.56
CA SER A 36 -5.66 -38.43 -84.54
C SER A 36 -6.38 -38.06 -83.25
N ASP A 37 -7.70 -37.86 -83.31
CA ASP A 37 -8.49 -37.34 -82.19
C ASP A 37 -9.25 -38.46 -81.45
N LEU A 38 -9.08 -39.71 -81.90
CA LEU A 38 -9.73 -40.91 -81.35
C LEU A 38 -8.75 -41.75 -80.56
N VAL A 39 -9.19 -42.22 -79.39
CA VAL A 39 -8.44 -43.15 -78.55
C VAL A 39 -9.19 -44.47 -78.51
N LEU A 40 -8.59 -45.53 -79.06
CA LEU A 40 -9.13 -46.89 -78.95
C LEU A 40 -8.72 -47.44 -77.58
N LEU A 41 -9.71 -47.76 -76.74
CA LEU A 41 -9.49 -48.34 -75.42
C LEU A 41 -10.13 -49.72 -75.36
N ASP A 42 -9.41 -50.68 -74.80
CA ASP A 42 -10.04 -51.93 -74.38
C ASP A 42 -10.88 -51.67 -73.11
N LYS A 43 -11.85 -52.54 -72.87
CA LYS A 43 -12.81 -52.40 -71.76
C LYS A 43 -12.13 -52.24 -70.40
N LYS A 44 -10.99 -52.92 -70.22
CA LYS A 44 -10.21 -52.85 -68.98
C LYS A 44 -9.58 -51.46 -68.81
N SER A 45 -8.86 -50.94 -69.82
CA SER A 45 -8.24 -49.62 -69.74
C SER A 45 -9.28 -48.50 -69.63
N ALA A 46 -10.42 -48.61 -70.31
CA ALA A 46 -11.53 -47.66 -70.16
C ALA A 46 -12.10 -47.65 -68.72
N GLY A 47 -12.21 -48.82 -68.10
CA GLY A 47 -12.57 -48.95 -66.68
C GLY A 47 -11.58 -48.26 -65.74
N GLU A 48 -10.28 -48.49 -65.96
CA GLU A 48 -9.19 -47.92 -65.15
C GLU A 48 -9.09 -46.39 -65.30
N ILE A 49 -9.26 -45.86 -66.52
CA ILE A 49 -9.26 -44.41 -66.78
C ILE A 49 -10.45 -43.74 -66.07
N ARG A 50 -11.66 -44.30 -66.15
CA ARG A 50 -12.83 -43.77 -65.43
C ARG A 50 -12.63 -43.76 -63.92
N ALA A 51 -12.09 -44.85 -63.36
CA ALA A 51 -11.77 -44.92 -61.94
C ALA A 51 -10.76 -43.83 -61.55
N THR A 52 -9.70 -43.66 -62.34
CA THR A 52 -8.67 -42.64 -62.13
C THR A 52 -9.26 -41.23 -62.19
N LEU A 53 -10.08 -40.93 -63.20
CA LEU A 53 -10.75 -39.64 -63.34
C LEU A 53 -11.68 -39.35 -62.16
N LYS A 54 -12.49 -40.32 -61.73
CA LYS A 54 -13.34 -40.17 -60.53
C LYS A 54 -12.49 -39.86 -59.30
N THR A 55 -11.42 -40.61 -59.05
CA THR A 55 -10.53 -40.37 -57.91
C THR A 55 -9.85 -39.01 -57.96
N MET A 56 -9.37 -38.58 -59.13
CA MET A 56 -8.74 -37.26 -59.29
C MET A 56 -9.72 -36.11 -59.04
N LEU A 57 -10.96 -36.22 -59.54
CA LEU A 57 -11.99 -35.19 -59.32
C LEU A 57 -12.39 -35.09 -57.84
N THR A 58 -12.59 -36.24 -57.17
CA THR A 58 -12.88 -36.24 -55.72
C THR A 58 -11.71 -35.73 -54.89
N ASP A 59 -10.46 -36.00 -55.30
CA ASP A 59 -9.29 -35.45 -54.63
C ASP A 59 -9.19 -33.93 -54.84
N SER A 60 -9.55 -33.44 -56.03
CA SER A 60 -9.63 -32.00 -56.32
C SER A 60 -10.63 -31.30 -55.40
N ASP A 61 -11.84 -31.85 -55.21
CA ASP A 61 -12.82 -31.31 -54.27
C ASP A 61 -12.31 -31.29 -52.83
N ARG A 62 -11.68 -32.38 -52.41
CA ARG A 62 -11.09 -32.48 -51.06
C ARG A 62 -9.99 -31.42 -50.86
N ARG A 63 -9.13 -31.21 -51.84
CA ARG A 63 -8.09 -30.17 -51.79
C ARG A 63 -8.71 -28.77 -51.74
N GLN A 64 -9.73 -28.51 -52.54
CA GLN A 64 -10.44 -27.23 -52.53
C GLN A 64 -11.08 -26.96 -51.17
N ALA A 65 -11.72 -27.95 -50.56
CA ALA A 65 -12.28 -27.84 -49.21
C ALA A 65 -11.18 -27.53 -48.16
N LEU A 66 -10.05 -28.22 -48.22
CA LEU A 66 -8.90 -27.96 -47.32
C LEU A 66 -8.37 -26.53 -47.49
N ILE A 67 -8.26 -26.03 -48.72
CA ILE A 67 -7.81 -24.67 -49.01
C ILE A 67 -8.78 -23.64 -48.41
N GLN A 68 -10.10 -23.87 -48.54
CA GLN A 68 -11.10 -22.98 -47.95
C GLN A 68 -11.02 -22.94 -46.42
N GLU A 69 -10.86 -24.10 -45.77
CA GLU A 69 -10.68 -24.16 -44.32
C GLU A 69 -9.35 -23.51 -43.88
N LEU A 70 -8.27 -23.67 -44.65
CA LEU A 70 -7.00 -22.97 -44.42
C LEU A 70 -7.14 -21.45 -44.53
N ILE A 71 -7.88 -20.96 -45.52
CA ILE A 71 -8.15 -19.52 -45.67
C ILE A 71 -8.95 -19.00 -44.47
N LYS A 72 -10.01 -19.71 -44.08
CA LYS A 72 -10.86 -19.35 -42.94
C LYS A 72 -10.06 -19.31 -41.64
N THR A 73 -9.27 -20.35 -41.37
CA THR A 73 -8.41 -20.42 -40.18
C THR A 73 -7.30 -19.36 -40.20
N ASN A 74 -6.71 -19.06 -41.36
CA ASN A 74 -5.71 -17.99 -41.48
C ASN A 74 -6.31 -16.60 -41.19
N ASN A 75 -7.53 -16.33 -41.64
CA ASN A 75 -8.22 -15.08 -41.37
C ASN A 75 -8.57 -14.96 -39.87
N GLN A 76 -9.08 -16.02 -39.26
CA GLN A 76 -9.33 -16.06 -37.82
C GLN A 76 -8.05 -15.79 -37.01
N LEU A 77 -6.93 -16.44 -37.38
CA LEU A 77 -5.63 -16.22 -36.73
C LEU A 77 -5.12 -14.78 -36.90
N LYS A 78 -5.39 -14.14 -38.04
CA LYS A 78 -5.04 -12.72 -38.25
C LYS A 78 -5.86 -11.80 -37.36
N GLU A 79 -7.16 -12.05 -37.20
CA GLU A 79 -8.02 -11.29 -36.29
C GLU A 79 -7.56 -11.45 -34.84
N GLU A 80 -7.29 -12.68 -34.39
CA GLU A 80 -6.76 -12.95 -33.06
C GLU A 80 -5.40 -12.26 -32.82
N ALA A 81 -4.50 -12.31 -33.80
CA ALA A 81 -3.22 -11.61 -33.72
C ALA A 81 -3.41 -10.08 -33.58
N HIS A 82 -4.37 -9.50 -34.30
CA HIS A 82 -4.69 -8.09 -34.20
C HIS A 82 -5.30 -7.71 -32.84
N GLU A 83 -6.18 -8.54 -32.30
CA GLU A 83 -6.73 -8.36 -30.95
C GLU A 83 -5.65 -8.47 -29.87
N HIS A 84 -4.75 -9.44 -29.99
CA HIS A 84 -3.61 -9.60 -29.09
C HIS A 84 -2.68 -8.39 -29.14
N MET A 85 -2.38 -7.87 -30.33
CA MET A 85 -1.58 -6.66 -30.50
C MET A 85 -2.26 -5.43 -29.89
N SER A 86 -3.58 -5.29 -30.07
CA SER A 86 -4.36 -4.20 -29.48
C SER A 86 -4.39 -4.27 -27.95
N ARG A 87 -4.59 -5.47 -27.38
CA ARG A 87 -4.50 -5.70 -25.93
C ARG A 87 -3.10 -5.39 -25.38
N ALA A 88 -2.06 -5.84 -26.08
CA ALA A 88 -0.68 -5.56 -25.68
C ALA A 88 -0.37 -4.05 -25.68
N ALA A 89 -0.85 -3.31 -26.68
CA ALA A 89 -0.70 -1.85 -26.73
C ALA A 89 -1.41 -1.15 -25.56
N GLN A 90 -2.64 -1.57 -25.24
CA GLN A 90 -3.38 -1.05 -24.08
C GLN A 90 -2.67 -1.36 -22.76
N HIS A 91 -2.13 -2.56 -22.60
CA HIS A 91 -1.34 -2.93 -21.43
C HIS A 91 -0.06 -2.11 -21.32
N SER A 92 0.66 -1.91 -22.43
CA SER A 92 1.85 -1.05 -22.49
C SER A 92 1.51 0.38 -22.06
N GLN A 93 0.43 0.95 -22.57
CA GLN A 93 -0.02 2.30 -22.17
C GLN A 93 -0.33 2.36 -20.67
N ARG A 94 -1.02 1.35 -20.12
CA ARG A 94 -1.32 1.31 -18.70
C ARG A 94 -0.07 1.19 -17.83
N VAL A 95 0.95 0.44 -18.27
CA VAL A 95 2.25 0.36 -17.59
C VAL A 95 2.91 1.74 -17.58
N THR A 96 2.98 2.44 -18.71
CA THR A 96 3.58 3.79 -18.76
C THR A 96 2.86 4.80 -17.86
N GLU A 97 1.54 4.72 -17.74
CA GLU A 97 0.77 5.56 -16.83
C GLU A 97 1.09 5.26 -15.35
N LEU A 98 1.21 3.97 -15.01
CA LEU A 98 1.58 3.52 -13.67
C LEU A 98 3.02 3.90 -13.31
N GLU A 99 3.96 3.82 -14.25
CA GLU A 99 5.34 4.29 -14.07
C GLU A 99 5.37 5.79 -13.79
N ARG A 100 4.61 6.60 -14.55
CA ARG A 100 4.50 8.03 -14.29
C ARG A 100 3.93 8.34 -12.90
N LEU A 101 2.91 7.61 -12.47
CA LEU A 101 2.35 7.77 -11.12
C LEU A 101 3.35 7.36 -10.04
N LEU A 102 4.10 6.28 -10.27
CA LEU A 102 5.14 5.83 -9.36
C LEU A 102 6.23 6.89 -9.20
N ASP A 103 6.66 7.55 -10.28
CA ASP A 103 7.65 8.63 -10.21
C ASP A 103 7.13 9.86 -9.46
N VAL A 104 5.84 10.19 -9.62
CA VAL A 104 5.19 11.25 -8.80
C VAL A 104 5.17 10.86 -7.31
N VAL A 105 4.88 9.60 -6.99
CA VAL A 105 4.90 9.15 -5.60
C VAL A 105 6.32 9.15 -5.03
N LYS A 106 7.32 8.67 -5.78
CA LYS A 106 8.73 8.68 -5.38
C LYS A 106 9.21 10.11 -5.06
N THR A 107 8.94 11.07 -5.94
CA THR A 107 9.30 12.47 -5.69
C THR A 107 8.60 13.03 -4.47
N ARG A 108 7.32 12.69 -4.24
CA ARG A 108 6.58 13.13 -3.04
C ARG A 108 7.12 12.51 -1.75
N VAL A 109 7.53 11.25 -1.78
CA VAL A 109 8.17 10.56 -0.65
C VAL A 109 9.52 11.19 -0.36
N GLN A 110 10.36 11.41 -1.37
CA GLN A 110 11.64 12.10 -1.23
C GLN A 110 11.47 13.48 -0.59
N ASP A 111 10.51 14.29 -1.08
CA ASP A 111 10.19 15.58 -0.49
C ASP A 111 9.77 15.49 1.00
N LEU A 112 9.05 14.42 1.38
CA LEU A 112 8.63 14.21 2.76
C LEU A 112 9.83 13.80 3.63
N GLU A 113 10.67 12.90 3.14
CA GLU A 113 11.91 12.50 3.81
C GLU A 113 12.83 13.70 4.02
N ASP A 114 13.06 14.51 2.99
CA ASP A 114 13.89 15.71 3.07
C ASP A 114 13.33 16.73 4.08
N ARG A 115 12.00 16.93 4.11
CA ARG A 115 11.35 17.79 5.12
C ARG A 115 11.48 17.23 6.53
N CYS A 116 11.36 15.92 6.70
CA CYS A 116 11.51 15.27 8.00
C CYS A 116 12.96 15.36 8.51
N LEU A 117 13.93 15.09 7.64
CA LEU A 117 15.35 15.25 7.92
C LEU A 117 15.68 16.71 8.25
N GLY A 118 15.16 17.66 7.46
CA GLY A 118 15.33 19.10 7.71
C GLY A 118 14.81 19.53 9.07
N LYS A 119 13.61 19.07 9.46
CA LYS A 119 13.04 19.32 10.80
C LYS A 119 13.87 18.68 11.92
N ALA A 120 14.34 17.45 11.73
CA ALA A 120 15.16 16.75 12.71
C ALA A 120 16.50 17.48 12.94
N VAL A 121 17.16 17.92 11.87
CA VAL A 121 18.41 18.70 11.94
C VAL A 121 18.18 20.05 12.63
N GLN A 122 17.09 20.76 12.30
CA GLN A 122 16.74 22.01 12.98
C GLN A 122 16.50 21.80 14.48
N GLN A 123 15.72 20.78 14.86
CA GLN A 123 15.48 20.46 16.27
C GLN A 123 16.76 20.08 17.00
N HIS A 124 17.65 19.31 16.35
CA HIS A 124 18.94 18.95 16.91
C HIS A 124 19.81 20.19 17.17
N SER A 125 19.90 21.11 16.19
CA SER A 125 20.65 22.36 16.33
C SER A 125 20.10 23.24 17.46
N HIS A 126 18.77 23.36 17.58
CA HIS A 126 18.13 24.13 18.64
C HIS A 126 18.38 23.51 20.01
N THR A 127 18.29 22.18 20.11
CA THR A 127 18.58 21.44 21.35
C THR A 127 20.04 21.63 21.77
N GLN A 128 20.97 21.60 20.82
CA GLN A 128 22.39 21.83 21.08
C GLN A 128 22.65 23.26 21.59
N GLN A 129 21.99 24.26 20.99
CA GLN A 129 22.09 25.65 21.45
C GLN A 129 21.54 25.81 22.88
N LEU A 130 20.35 25.27 23.17
CA LEU A 130 19.77 25.30 24.52
C LEU A 130 20.67 24.59 25.55
N GLN A 131 21.30 23.48 25.16
CA GLN A 131 22.25 22.76 26.02
C GLN A 131 23.46 23.65 26.35
N GLN A 132 23.99 24.38 25.37
CA GLN A 132 25.08 25.32 25.57
C GLN A 132 24.67 26.48 26.48
N GLU A 133 23.52 27.11 26.23
CA GLU A 133 22.98 28.19 27.07
C GLU A 133 22.74 27.72 28.51
N LYS A 134 22.25 26.49 28.71
CA LYS A 134 22.11 25.87 30.03
C LYS A 134 23.46 25.73 30.74
N GLN A 135 24.50 25.25 30.04
CA GLN A 135 25.84 25.12 30.62
C GLN A 135 26.43 26.49 31.01
N GLU A 136 26.25 27.50 30.15
CA GLU A 136 26.69 28.86 30.42
C GLU A 136 25.95 29.47 31.62
N ALA A 137 24.62 29.36 31.67
CA ALA A 137 23.82 29.79 32.81
C ALA A 137 24.23 29.07 34.11
N GLN A 138 24.50 27.78 34.06
CA GLN A 138 24.96 27.00 35.21
C GLN A 138 26.31 27.49 35.74
N LYS A 139 27.27 27.81 34.86
CA LYS A 139 28.55 28.42 35.25
C LYS A 139 28.34 29.77 35.93
N VAL A 140 27.44 30.60 35.40
CA VAL A 140 27.12 31.91 36.00
C VAL A 140 26.50 31.75 37.39
N CYS A 141 25.57 30.80 37.56
CA CYS A 141 24.98 30.51 38.87
C CYS A 141 26.03 30.09 39.91
N GLN A 142 26.95 29.19 39.54
CA GLN A 142 28.03 28.76 40.45
C GLN A 142 28.91 29.93 40.91
N VAL A 143 29.28 30.83 39.99
CA VAL A 143 30.07 32.02 40.32
C VAL A 143 29.30 32.95 41.27
N LEU A 144 28.00 33.15 41.04
CA LEU A 144 27.17 33.98 41.91
C LEU A 144 27.00 33.36 43.30
N GLU A 145 26.83 32.04 43.39
CA GLU A 145 26.75 31.33 44.68
C GLU A 145 28.05 31.47 45.48
N GLN A 146 29.21 31.32 44.83
CA GLN A 146 30.51 31.55 45.48
C GLN A 146 30.64 33.00 45.98
N LYS A 147 30.23 33.99 45.17
CA LYS A 147 30.25 35.40 45.56
C LYS A 147 29.33 35.68 46.75
N LEU A 148 28.15 35.06 46.78
CA LEU A 148 27.18 35.20 47.86
C LEU A 148 27.67 34.54 49.15
N SER A 149 28.32 33.38 49.06
CA SER A 149 28.99 32.72 50.19
C SER A 149 30.07 33.62 50.79
N LYS A 150 30.93 34.20 49.96
CA LYS A 150 31.97 35.15 50.40
C LYS A 150 31.37 36.38 51.11
N GLN A 151 30.33 36.98 50.54
CA GLN A 151 29.65 38.11 51.19
C GLN A 151 28.97 37.75 52.51
N ARG A 152 28.41 36.53 52.63
CA ARG A 152 27.87 36.05 53.92
C ARG A 152 28.96 35.92 54.98
N GLU A 153 30.12 35.40 54.61
CA GLU A 153 31.26 35.29 55.52
C GLU A 153 31.75 36.67 55.98
N GLU A 154 31.93 37.60 55.04
CA GLU A 154 32.30 38.99 55.34
C GLU A 154 31.27 39.66 56.28
N THR A 155 29.98 39.45 56.02
CA THR A 155 28.90 39.98 56.86
C THR A 155 28.94 39.38 58.27
N ALA A 156 29.15 38.07 58.40
CA ALA A 156 29.27 37.40 59.68
C ALA A 156 30.49 37.90 60.47
N GLN A 157 31.62 38.11 59.81
CA GLN A 157 32.82 38.70 60.43
C GLN A 157 32.56 40.12 60.93
N LEU A 158 31.88 40.96 60.13
CA LEU A 158 31.51 42.32 60.52
C LEU A 158 30.53 42.34 61.70
N GLN A 159 29.50 41.49 61.67
CA GLN A 159 28.56 41.35 62.79
C GLN A 159 29.28 40.94 64.09
N ARG A 160 30.24 40.01 63.99
CA ARG A 160 31.03 39.58 65.14
C ARG A 160 31.89 40.71 65.71
N LYS A 161 32.56 41.48 64.85
CA LYS A 161 33.32 42.67 65.27
C LYS A 161 32.40 43.70 65.95
N LEU A 162 31.26 43.99 65.34
CA LEU A 162 30.29 44.94 65.87
C LEU A 162 29.79 44.51 67.26
N TYR A 163 29.47 43.23 67.45
CA TYR A 163 29.08 42.68 68.75
C TYR A 163 30.15 42.93 69.83
N PHE A 164 31.43 42.65 69.53
CA PHE A 164 32.51 42.88 70.49
C PHE A 164 32.70 44.37 70.79
N THR A 165 32.65 45.24 69.77
CA THR A 165 32.76 46.70 69.97
C THR A 165 31.60 47.23 70.81
N VAL A 166 30.36 46.81 70.52
CA VAL A 166 29.17 47.21 71.30
C VAL A 166 29.30 46.75 72.74
N LYS A 167 29.67 45.48 72.99
CA LYS A 167 29.84 44.95 74.34
C LYS A 167 30.93 45.67 75.14
N GLU A 168 32.02 46.09 74.48
CA GLU A 168 33.07 46.86 75.14
C GLU A 168 32.63 48.30 75.41
N GLU A 169 31.89 48.92 74.49
CA GLU A 169 31.26 50.23 74.70
C GLU A 169 30.22 50.19 75.84
N GLU A 170 29.38 49.16 75.93
CA GLU A 170 28.46 48.94 77.04
C GLU A 170 29.21 48.83 78.38
N ARG A 171 30.34 48.11 78.42
CA ARG A 171 31.20 48.05 79.62
C ARG A 171 31.85 49.39 79.94
N ARG A 172 32.25 50.16 78.93
CA ARG A 172 32.81 51.52 79.10
C ARG A 172 31.74 52.45 79.67
N LEU A 173 30.53 52.43 79.12
CA LEU A 173 29.38 53.17 79.60
C LEU A 173 29.00 52.76 81.02
N ALA A 174 28.95 51.45 81.34
CA ALA A 174 28.68 50.99 82.69
C ALA A 174 29.71 51.51 83.71
N ARG A 175 31.01 51.49 83.36
CA ARG A 175 32.09 52.08 84.16
C ARG A 175 31.89 53.60 84.34
N GLN A 176 31.56 54.30 83.27
CA GLN A 176 31.30 55.74 83.30
C GLN A 176 30.08 56.07 84.16
N SER A 177 28.96 55.34 84.01
CA SER A 177 27.75 55.51 84.80
C SER A 177 27.98 55.21 86.27
N GLN A 178 28.75 54.17 86.61
CA GLN A 178 29.12 53.89 88.00
C GLN A 178 29.98 55.00 88.60
N THR A 179 30.91 55.54 87.81
CA THR A 179 31.73 56.71 88.21
C THR A 179 30.87 57.95 88.40
N PHE A 180 29.94 58.20 87.47
CA PHE A 180 28.99 59.31 87.54
C PHE A 180 28.06 59.15 88.74
N GLN A 181 27.55 57.96 89.03
CA GLN A 181 26.72 57.69 90.19
C GLN A 181 27.48 57.90 91.51
N HIS A 182 28.77 57.57 91.55
CA HIS A 182 29.62 57.87 92.71
C HIS A 182 29.93 59.37 92.86
N VAL A 183 29.99 60.12 91.76
CA VAL A 183 30.09 61.59 91.80
C VAL A 183 28.75 62.19 92.23
N CYS A 184 27.63 61.74 91.66
CA CYS A 184 26.29 62.15 92.05
C CYS A 184 25.99 61.82 93.52
N SER A 185 26.38 60.66 94.04
CA SER A 185 26.18 60.35 95.46
C SER A 185 27.02 61.21 96.41
N LYS A 186 28.17 61.73 95.94
CA LYS A 186 28.94 62.77 96.64
C LYS A 186 28.32 64.17 96.55
N VAL A 187 27.57 64.45 95.48
CA VAL A 187 26.86 65.73 95.27
C VAL A 187 25.49 65.73 95.95
N SER A 188 24.80 64.59 96.04
CA SER A 188 23.53 64.39 96.77
C SER A 188 23.68 64.40 98.30
N GLN A 189 24.88 64.59 98.85
CA GLN A 189 25.05 64.98 100.25
C GLN A 189 24.90 66.49 100.47
N GLN A 190 24.66 67.27 99.41
CA GLN A 190 24.23 68.66 99.48
C GLN A 190 22.87 68.82 98.77
N ASP A 191 21.79 68.50 99.47
CA ASP A 191 20.43 68.87 99.03
C ASP A 191 20.33 70.39 98.89
N SER A 192 20.39 70.87 97.65
CA SER A 192 20.23 72.28 97.28
C SER A 192 19.05 72.45 96.33
N PRO A 193 18.19 73.47 96.51
CA PRO A 193 17.04 73.77 95.64
C PRO A 193 17.43 74.04 94.17
N THR A 194 18.71 74.26 93.88
CA THR A 194 19.24 74.40 92.51
C THR A 194 19.18 73.08 91.72
N GLN A 195 19.23 71.94 92.39
CA GLN A 195 19.23 70.62 91.76
C GLN A 195 17.84 70.23 91.23
N GLN A 196 16.77 70.68 91.89
CA GLN A 196 15.40 70.56 91.40
C GLN A 196 15.17 71.44 90.16
N GLN A 197 15.65 72.69 90.16
CA GLN A 197 15.59 73.55 88.96
C GLN A 197 16.37 72.96 87.77
N LEU A 198 17.51 72.30 88.02
CA LEU A 198 18.27 71.65 86.96
C LEU A 198 17.53 70.43 86.40
N LEU A 199 16.92 69.61 87.26
CA LEU A 199 16.09 68.47 86.83
C LEU A 199 14.86 68.93 86.04
N ASP A 200 14.17 69.98 86.48
CA ASP A 200 13.02 70.54 85.77
C ASP A 200 13.43 71.09 84.38
N VAL A 201 14.64 71.66 84.25
CA VAL A 201 15.21 72.09 82.97
C VAL A 201 15.59 70.90 82.09
N ILE A 202 16.14 69.82 82.67
CA ILE A 202 16.44 68.58 81.94
C ILE A 202 15.14 67.95 81.44
N ASP A 203 14.11 67.82 82.28
CA ASP A 203 12.79 67.31 81.89
C ASP A 203 12.18 68.17 80.78
N PHE A 204 12.32 69.50 80.85
CA PHE A 204 11.88 70.40 79.78
C PHE A 204 12.61 70.11 78.45
N TYR A 205 13.93 69.97 78.46
CA TYR A 205 14.70 69.69 77.26
C TYR A 205 14.52 68.26 76.74
N GLU A 206 14.33 67.27 77.62
CA GLU A 206 13.99 65.90 77.24
C GLU A 206 12.62 65.82 76.59
N THR A 207 11.63 66.55 77.13
CA THR A 207 10.29 66.69 76.52
C THR A 207 10.37 67.40 75.17
N LYS A 208 11.21 68.44 75.06
CA LYS A 208 11.46 69.13 73.78
C LYS A 208 12.15 68.24 72.74
N MET A 209 13.08 67.40 73.18
CA MET A 209 13.82 66.48 72.31
C MET A 209 12.95 65.32 71.84
N THR A 210 12.09 64.76 72.70
CA THR A 210 11.08 63.77 72.31
C THR A 210 10.06 64.37 71.35
N GLN A 211 9.60 65.61 71.58
CA GLN A 211 8.76 66.32 70.60
C GLN A 211 9.45 66.53 69.25
N LEU A 212 10.74 66.87 69.22
CA LEU A 212 11.51 67.01 67.97
C LEU A 212 11.74 65.66 67.27
N LEU A 213 11.99 64.59 68.03
CA LEU A 213 12.12 63.22 67.50
C LEU A 213 10.79 62.68 66.96
N ASP A 214 9.66 62.98 67.61
CA ASP A 214 8.32 62.66 67.10
C ASP A 214 7.96 63.51 65.90
N GLN A 215 8.36 64.78 65.84
CA GLN A 215 8.25 65.60 64.63
C GLN A 215 9.09 65.04 63.48
N LEU A 216 10.31 64.55 63.74
CA LEU A 216 11.15 63.87 62.73
C LEU A 216 10.58 62.51 62.30
N ARG A 217 9.91 61.79 63.20
CA ARG A 217 9.23 60.52 62.92
C ARG A 217 7.91 60.73 62.16
N SER A 218 7.19 61.80 62.46
CA SER A 218 5.96 62.26 61.78
C SER A 218 6.25 62.80 60.37
N VAL A 219 7.33 63.57 60.18
CA VAL A 219 7.78 64.04 58.86
C VAL A 219 8.30 62.90 57.97
N LYS A 220 8.63 61.75 58.56
CA LYS A 220 9.11 60.55 57.84
C LYS A 220 8.06 59.43 57.72
N GLY A 221 6.84 59.66 58.22
CA GLY A 221 5.75 58.68 58.22
C GLY A 221 4.50 59.21 57.53
N GLU A 222 4.44 59.04 56.20
CA GLU A 222 3.29 58.98 55.25
C GLU A 222 3.74 59.60 53.90
N PRO A 223 3.57 58.91 52.75
CA PRO A 223 2.24 58.63 52.25
C PRO A 223 2.05 57.21 51.71
N LYS A 224 0.92 56.58 52.06
CA LYS A 224 0.26 55.63 51.17
C LYS A 224 -0.94 56.30 50.53
N GLY A 225 -0.93 56.35 49.20
CA GLY A 225 -2.14 56.27 48.40
C GLY A 225 -2.67 57.57 47.82
N SER A 226 -2.13 57.96 46.66
CA SER A 226 -3.02 58.41 45.57
C SER A 226 -2.40 58.14 44.21
N GLN A 227 -3.21 57.47 43.39
CA GLN A 227 -3.05 57.33 41.96
C GLN A 227 -2.87 58.71 41.32
N MET A 228 -1.85 58.89 40.49
CA MET A 228 -2.03 59.37 39.11
C MET A 228 -0.72 59.18 38.33
N ASN A 229 -0.89 58.75 37.09
CA ASN A 229 0.12 58.48 36.07
C ASN A 229 1.17 59.60 35.90
N HIS A 230 2.42 59.20 35.64
CA HIS A 230 3.26 59.63 34.50
C HIS A 230 4.41 58.61 34.42
N GLN A 231 4.33 57.57 33.58
CA GLN A 231 4.81 57.61 32.20
C GLN A 231 6.06 58.49 32.09
N THR A 232 7.25 57.88 32.25
CA THR A 232 8.51 58.12 31.52
C THR A 232 9.71 57.60 32.34
N ARG A 233 10.01 56.29 32.26
CA ARG A 233 11.38 55.73 32.25
C ARG A 233 11.35 54.20 32.20
N ILE A 234 11.03 53.66 31.03
CA ILE A 234 11.45 52.29 30.68
C ILE A 234 12.59 52.43 29.68
N LYS A 235 13.79 52.59 30.23
CA LYS A 235 15.05 52.19 29.58
C LYS A 235 15.94 51.63 30.67
N LYS A 236 15.77 50.33 30.93
CA LYS A 236 16.87 49.39 31.17
C LYS A 236 16.33 47.97 31.33
N THR A 237 16.84 47.12 30.43
CA THR A 237 17.07 45.68 30.58
C THR A 237 15.83 44.78 30.66
N SER A 238 15.31 44.45 29.48
CA SER A 238 14.74 43.13 29.21
C SER A 238 15.85 42.09 29.10
N SER A 239 15.91 41.15 30.03
CA SER A 239 16.37 39.76 29.79
C SER A 239 16.38 39.01 31.12
N ASN A 240 15.42 38.11 31.30
CA ASN A 240 15.54 36.82 32.00
C ASN A 240 14.11 36.31 32.20
N VAL A 241 13.64 35.56 31.20
CA VAL A 241 12.34 34.88 31.21
C VAL A 241 12.47 33.64 32.06
N THR A 242 12.33 33.79 33.38
CA THR A 242 11.65 32.75 34.15
C THR A 242 10.16 33.03 33.96
N PRO A 243 9.35 32.11 33.43
CA PRO A 243 7.93 32.37 33.24
C PRO A 243 7.36 32.68 34.61
N SER A 244 6.92 33.93 34.80
CA SER A 244 6.24 34.38 36.00
C SER A 244 5.15 33.36 36.33
N PHE A 245 4.94 33.04 37.61
CA PHE A 245 3.89 32.11 38.07
C PHE A 245 2.52 32.41 37.42
N LYS A 246 2.29 33.68 37.07
CA LYS A 246 1.14 34.18 36.31
C LYS A 246 1.03 33.61 34.88
N THR A 247 2.14 33.43 34.17
CA THR A 247 2.19 32.85 32.81
C THR A 247 1.92 31.35 32.85
N ILE A 248 2.48 30.64 33.83
CA ILE A 248 2.22 29.21 34.03
C ILE A 248 0.75 28.98 34.41
N LEU A 249 0.21 29.77 35.34
CA LEU A 249 -1.21 29.71 35.71
C LEU A 249 -2.14 30.00 34.53
N ARG A 250 -1.80 30.96 33.66
CA ARG A 250 -2.59 31.20 32.44
C ARG A 250 -2.52 30.02 31.48
N ALA A 251 -1.35 29.43 31.25
CA ALA A 251 -1.20 28.26 30.39
C ALA A 251 -2.02 27.06 30.91
N TYR A 252 -2.00 26.81 32.23
CA TYR A 252 -2.86 25.77 32.84
C TYR A 252 -4.35 26.09 32.72
N GLN A 253 -4.74 27.35 32.89
CA GLN A 253 -6.12 27.79 32.75
C GLN A 253 -6.62 27.65 31.30
N ASP A 254 -5.76 27.95 30.32
CA ASP A 254 -6.07 27.82 28.90
C ASP A 254 -6.10 26.34 28.48
N GLN A 255 -5.17 25.51 28.97
CA GLN A 255 -5.21 24.05 28.79
C GLN A 255 -6.48 23.42 29.39
N GLN A 256 -6.95 23.93 30.53
CA GLN A 256 -8.18 23.44 31.16
C GLN A 256 -9.44 23.84 30.37
N LYS A 257 -9.44 24.99 29.69
CA LYS A 257 -10.52 25.40 28.78
C LYS A 257 -10.53 24.55 27.52
N GLU A 258 -9.35 24.33 26.94
CA GLU A 258 -9.18 23.50 25.74
C GLU A 258 -9.64 22.05 25.98
N SER A 259 -9.20 21.45 27.10
CA SER A 259 -9.63 20.11 27.49
C SER A 259 -11.14 20.02 27.75
N LYS A 260 -11.77 21.07 28.28
CA LYS A 260 -13.23 21.13 28.44
C LYS A 260 -13.95 21.20 27.08
N HIS A 261 -13.43 21.97 26.14
CA HIS A 261 -14.00 22.09 24.80
C HIS A 261 -13.95 20.75 24.06
N GLN A 262 -12.79 20.07 24.09
CA GLN A 262 -12.63 18.74 23.49
C GLN A 262 -13.56 17.70 24.12
N MET A 263 -13.79 17.78 25.43
CA MET A 263 -14.73 16.89 26.12
C MET A 263 -16.18 17.15 25.71
N GLU A 264 -16.57 18.41 25.48
CA GLU A 264 -17.89 18.76 24.96
C GLU A 264 -18.08 18.31 23.51
N GLU A 265 -17.05 18.44 22.67
CA GLU A 265 -17.05 17.99 21.28
C GLU A 265 -17.20 16.46 21.17
N LEU A 266 -16.36 15.70 21.90
CA LEU A 266 -16.46 14.24 21.98
C LEU A 266 -17.83 13.79 22.52
N LYS A 267 -18.40 14.53 23.48
CA LYS A 267 -19.74 14.24 23.99
C LYS A 267 -20.83 14.48 22.95
N GLY A 268 -20.67 15.50 22.10
CA GLY A 268 -21.53 15.76 20.95
C GLY A 268 -21.47 14.62 19.92
N GLU A 269 -20.26 14.17 19.57
CA GLU A 269 -20.05 13.04 18.65
C GLU A 269 -20.67 11.74 19.18
N VAL A 270 -20.51 11.46 20.48
CA VAL A 270 -21.12 10.27 21.11
C VAL A 270 -22.65 10.32 21.03
N GLU A 271 -23.27 11.48 21.26
CA GLU A 271 -24.73 11.60 21.17
C GLU A 271 -25.20 11.48 19.71
N GLN A 272 -24.43 11.99 18.74
CA GLN A 272 -24.71 11.82 17.32
C GLN A 272 -24.62 10.34 16.91
N LEU A 273 -23.54 9.64 17.27
CA LEU A 273 -23.36 8.21 17.00
C LEU A 273 -24.48 7.38 17.64
N LYS A 274 -24.97 7.78 18.82
CA LYS A 274 -26.10 7.14 19.47
C LYS A 274 -27.41 7.35 18.71
N GLN A 275 -27.67 8.57 18.21
CA GLN A 275 -28.82 8.83 17.34
C GLN A 275 -28.74 8.02 16.04
N GLU A 276 -27.55 7.92 15.43
CA GLU A 276 -27.33 7.10 14.25
C GLU A 276 -27.62 5.61 14.52
N LEU A 277 -27.20 5.09 15.69
CA LEU A 277 -27.48 3.72 16.12
C LEU A 277 -28.99 3.47 16.29
N GLU A 278 -29.73 4.41 16.89
CA GLU A 278 -31.18 4.32 17.09
C GLU A 278 -31.98 4.45 15.79
N THR A 279 -31.44 5.15 14.78
CA THR A 279 -32.08 5.25 13.46
C THR A 279 -31.81 4.03 12.56
N ARG A 280 -30.94 3.11 12.98
CA ARG A 280 -30.57 1.93 12.19
C ARG A 280 -31.71 0.89 12.24
N PRO A 281 -32.17 0.37 11.08
CA PRO A 281 -33.24 -0.62 11.05
C PRO A 281 -32.88 -1.84 11.89
N THR A 282 -33.76 -2.22 12.82
CA THR A 282 -33.50 -3.37 13.68
C THR A 282 -33.61 -4.67 12.89
N LEU A 283 -32.87 -5.70 13.30
CA LEU A 283 -32.87 -7.03 12.67
C LEU A 283 -34.29 -7.62 12.54
N LYS A 284 -35.21 -7.23 13.43
CA LYS A 284 -36.62 -7.63 13.39
C LYS A 284 -37.37 -6.98 12.21
N GLU A 285 -37.12 -5.70 11.95
CA GLU A 285 -37.70 -4.97 10.82
C GLU A 285 -37.16 -5.51 9.49
N VAL A 286 -35.85 -5.78 9.41
CA VAL A 286 -35.23 -6.41 8.24
C VAL A 286 -35.84 -7.78 7.96
N LYS A 287 -36.08 -8.60 8.99
CA LYS A 287 -36.76 -9.90 8.86
C LYS A 287 -38.22 -9.76 8.42
N PHE A 288 -38.93 -8.74 8.92
CA PHE A 288 -40.30 -8.44 8.50
C PHE A 288 -40.37 -8.06 7.01
N TYR A 289 -39.51 -7.16 6.55
CA TYR A 289 -39.43 -6.78 5.13
C TYR A 289 -39.01 -7.95 4.25
N LYS A 290 -38.07 -8.80 4.69
CA LYS A 290 -37.69 -10.05 4.02
C LYS A 290 -38.87 -11.01 3.83
N HIS A 291 -39.71 -11.17 4.85
CA HIS A 291 -40.88 -12.05 4.75
C HIS A 291 -41.94 -11.47 3.80
N LYS A 292 -42.14 -10.15 3.83
CA LYS A 292 -43.05 -9.45 2.93
C LYS A 292 -42.58 -9.54 1.46
N LEU A 293 -41.28 -9.45 1.22
CA LEU A 293 -40.68 -9.57 -0.11
C LEU A 293 -40.90 -10.97 -0.70
N ARG A 294 -40.61 -12.02 0.08
CA ARG A 294 -40.85 -13.42 -0.33
C ARG A 294 -42.31 -13.69 -0.70
N ARG A 295 -43.25 -13.05 0.00
CA ARG A 295 -44.68 -13.22 -0.26
C ARG A 295 -45.11 -12.53 -1.56
N LEU A 296 -44.51 -11.40 -1.90
CA LEU A 296 -44.73 -10.71 -3.18
C LEU A 296 -44.09 -11.47 -4.35
N GLU A 297 -42.89 -12.02 -4.16
CA GLU A 297 -42.22 -12.86 -5.16
C GLU A 297 -43.00 -14.15 -5.47
N ALA A 298 -43.57 -14.78 -4.45
CA ALA A 298 -44.42 -15.95 -4.62
C ALA A 298 -45.69 -15.64 -5.43
N LEU A 299 -46.27 -14.45 -5.23
CA LEU A 299 -47.43 -14.00 -5.98
C LEU A 299 -47.08 -13.70 -7.45
N ASN A 300 -45.91 -13.11 -7.70
CA ASN A 300 -45.45 -12.78 -9.06
C ASN A 300 -45.12 -14.02 -9.90
N LYS A 301 -44.57 -15.08 -9.26
CA LYS A 301 -44.36 -16.39 -9.92
C LYS A 301 -45.65 -17.04 -10.39
N HIS A 302 -46.76 -16.84 -9.69
CA HIS A 302 -48.06 -17.40 -10.10
C HIS A 302 -48.73 -16.62 -11.23
N ASN A 303 -48.48 -15.31 -11.36
CA ASN A 303 -49.06 -14.49 -12.44
C ASN A 303 -48.36 -14.74 -13.79
N ASN A 304 -47.05 -15.01 -13.79
CA ASN A 304 -46.30 -15.31 -15.03
C ASN A 304 -46.60 -16.68 -15.65
N ALA A 305 -47.25 -17.59 -14.93
CA ALA A 305 -47.63 -18.91 -15.45
C ALA A 305 -48.98 -18.92 -16.20
N ARG A 306 -49.70 -17.78 -16.28
CA ARG A 306 -51.08 -17.71 -16.80
C ARG A 306 -51.25 -16.95 -18.11
N LEU A 307 -50.19 -16.52 -18.77
CA LEU A 307 -50.26 -15.99 -20.14
C LEU A 307 -50.18 -17.15 -21.17
N PRO A 308 -51.21 -17.36 -22.02
CA PRO A 308 -51.10 -18.28 -23.15
C PRO A 308 -50.10 -17.73 -24.16
N LYS A 309 -49.16 -18.56 -24.60
CA LYS A 309 -48.31 -18.30 -25.75
C LYS A 309 -49.18 -18.30 -27.00
N GLU A 310 -49.17 -17.21 -27.77
CA GLU A 310 -49.77 -17.18 -29.10
C GLU A 310 -48.85 -17.93 -30.08
N ASP A 311 -49.30 -19.11 -30.51
CA ASP A 311 -48.72 -19.87 -31.62
C ASP A 311 -49.04 -19.15 -32.94
N ILE A 312 -47.99 -18.75 -33.66
CA ILE A 312 -48.10 -18.19 -35.01
C ILE A 312 -48.12 -19.37 -35.99
N THR A 313 -49.31 -19.92 -36.25
CA THR A 313 -49.60 -20.68 -37.48
C THR A 313 -51.11 -20.77 -37.66
N THR A 314 -51.67 -20.03 -38.63
CA THR A 314 -52.58 -20.49 -39.71
C THR A 314 -53.42 -19.34 -40.26
N GLU A 315 -53.64 -19.45 -41.57
CA GLU A 315 -54.40 -18.57 -42.44
C GLU A 315 -55.90 -18.48 -42.09
N ILE A 316 -56.50 -17.36 -42.52
CA ILE A 316 -57.94 -17.12 -42.77
C ILE A 316 -58.85 -16.96 -41.53
N SER A 317 -59.15 -15.71 -41.20
CA SER A 317 -60.56 -15.22 -41.11
C SER A 317 -60.59 -13.70 -41.11
N GLU A 318 -61.32 -13.15 -42.07
CA GLU A 318 -61.68 -11.75 -42.17
C GLU A 318 -62.45 -11.25 -40.93
N ASN A 319 -62.35 -9.94 -40.71
CA ASN A 319 -63.27 -9.09 -39.94
C ASN A 319 -63.28 -9.23 -38.40
N ILE A 320 -62.23 -8.70 -37.77
CA ILE A 320 -62.37 -7.98 -36.50
C ILE A 320 -61.79 -6.58 -36.76
N PRO A 321 -62.50 -5.47 -36.47
CA PRO A 321 -61.99 -4.14 -36.79
C PRO A 321 -60.68 -3.91 -36.05
N ASP A 322 -59.62 -3.54 -36.77
CA ASP A 322 -58.27 -3.28 -36.22
C ASP A 322 -58.29 -2.37 -34.99
N HIS A 323 -59.27 -1.45 -34.93
CA HIS A 323 -59.50 -0.57 -33.80
C HIS A 323 -59.80 -1.31 -32.48
N ALA A 324 -60.47 -2.47 -32.50
CA ALA A 324 -60.75 -3.25 -31.29
C ALA A 324 -59.49 -3.95 -30.75
N ARG A 325 -58.59 -4.40 -31.64
CA ARG A 325 -57.29 -4.98 -31.26
C ARG A 325 -56.33 -3.90 -30.76
N GLU A 326 -56.32 -2.73 -31.38
CA GLU A 326 -55.57 -1.57 -30.89
C GLU A 326 -56.11 -1.06 -29.55
N ALA A 327 -57.43 -1.05 -29.34
CA ALA A 327 -58.02 -0.63 -28.07
C ALA A 327 -57.68 -1.61 -26.93
N THR A 328 -57.66 -2.92 -27.20
CA THR A 328 -57.24 -3.92 -26.19
C THR A 328 -55.75 -3.85 -25.90
N LEU A 329 -54.90 -3.64 -26.92
CA LEU A 329 -53.46 -3.42 -26.73
C LEU A 329 -53.18 -2.12 -25.97
N CYS A 330 -53.84 -1.01 -26.31
CA CYS A 330 -53.73 0.25 -25.59
C CYS A 330 -54.17 0.12 -24.13
N ALA A 331 -55.27 -0.59 -23.86
CA ALA A 331 -55.70 -0.90 -22.49
C ALA A 331 -54.68 -1.77 -21.75
N HIS A 332 -54.06 -2.74 -22.42
CA HIS A 332 -53.02 -3.59 -21.83
C HIS A 332 -51.76 -2.78 -21.48
N TYR A 333 -51.25 -1.95 -22.40
CA TYR A 333 -50.10 -1.08 -22.14
C TYR A 333 -50.40 -0.02 -21.07
N HIS A 334 -51.62 0.53 -21.04
CA HIS A 334 -52.03 1.47 -20.01
C HIS A 334 -52.08 0.80 -18.62
N ASN A 335 -52.59 -0.44 -18.53
CA ASN A 335 -52.56 -1.22 -17.29
C ASN A 335 -51.13 -1.55 -16.84
N LEU A 336 -50.26 -1.96 -17.76
CA LEU A 336 -48.84 -2.21 -17.45
C LEU A 336 -48.15 -0.94 -16.93
N LEU A 337 -48.39 0.21 -17.57
CA LEU A 337 -47.85 1.50 -17.12
C LEU A 337 -48.37 1.88 -15.73
N ASN A 338 -49.65 1.62 -15.44
CA ASN A 338 -50.23 1.82 -14.11
C ASN A 338 -49.59 0.92 -13.04
N GLU A 339 -49.32 -0.36 -13.36
CA GLU A 339 -48.61 -1.27 -12.46
C GLU A 339 -47.18 -0.80 -12.18
N VAL A 340 -46.45 -0.37 -13.21
CA VAL A 340 -45.10 0.21 -13.06
C VAL A 340 -45.14 1.50 -12.23
N CYS A 341 -46.11 2.38 -12.49
CA CYS A 341 -46.39 3.57 -11.67
C CYS A 341 -46.62 3.22 -10.20
N ALA A 342 -47.41 2.17 -9.92
CA ALA A 342 -47.69 1.74 -8.54
C ALA A 342 -46.43 1.24 -7.82
N VAL A 343 -45.48 0.61 -8.53
CA VAL A 343 -44.17 0.20 -7.96
C VAL A 343 -43.29 1.42 -7.69
N VAL A 344 -43.18 2.36 -8.63
CA VAL A 344 -42.34 3.56 -8.51
C VAL A 344 -42.85 4.53 -7.43
N THR A 345 -44.18 4.67 -7.30
CA THR A 345 -44.81 5.59 -6.34
C THR A 345 -45.04 5.00 -4.95
N ASN A 346 -44.69 3.73 -4.73
CA ASN A 346 -44.93 3.03 -3.46
C ASN A 346 -44.16 3.69 -2.30
N PRO A 347 -44.85 4.23 -1.28
CA PRO A 347 -44.22 4.95 -0.17
C PRO A 347 -43.39 4.05 0.76
N LYS A 348 -43.38 2.72 0.55
CA LYS A 348 -42.59 1.74 1.32
C LYS A 348 -41.41 1.14 0.54
N ALA A 349 -41.10 1.65 -0.65
CA ALA A 349 -39.93 1.21 -1.42
C ALA A 349 -38.62 1.78 -0.83
N PRO A 350 -37.54 0.99 -0.70
CA PRO A 350 -36.31 1.43 -0.06
C PRO A 350 -35.53 2.41 -0.95
N PHE A 351 -35.16 3.55 -0.36
CA PHE A 351 -34.27 4.62 -0.82
C PHE A 351 -34.67 5.41 -2.07
N ARG A 352 -35.00 6.69 -1.82
CA ARG A 352 -34.94 7.87 -2.72
C ARG A 352 -34.93 7.58 -4.23
N LEU A 353 -36.00 6.96 -4.72
CA LEU A 353 -36.43 7.23 -6.09
C LEU A 353 -36.62 8.74 -6.18
N HIS A 354 -35.97 9.37 -7.14
CA HIS A 354 -35.97 10.82 -7.35
C HIS A 354 -37.41 11.32 -7.41
N ARG A 355 -37.97 11.72 -6.26
CA ARG A 355 -39.36 12.13 -6.13
C ARG A 355 -39.48 13.55 -6.66
N GLN A 356 -39.44 13.72 -7.97
CA GLN A 356 -39.91 14.95 -8.57
C GLN A 356 -41.40 15.06 -8.24
N LYS A 357 -41.77 16.07 -7.44
CA LYS A 357 -43.17 16.41 -7.19
C LYS A 357 -43.80 16.83 -8.53
N SER A 358 -44.52 15.93 -9.21
CA SER A 358 -45.37 16.28 -10.34
C SER A 358 -46.77 16.60 -9.83
N SER A 359 -47.10 17.88 -9.74
CA SER A 359 -48.47 18.37 -9.56
C SER A 359 -49.12 18.54 -10.93
N SER A 360 -49.64 17.46 -11.52
CA SER A 360 -50.57 17.56 -12.65
C SER A 360 -51.28 16.23 -12.88
N VAL A 361 -52.61 16.27 -12.92
CA VAL A 361 -53.50 15.13 -13.18
C VAL A 361 -53.78 15.09 -14.69
N GLY A 362 -53.50 13.95 -15.31
CA GLY A 362 -53.85 13.65 -16.71
C GLY A 362 -52.68 13.60 -17.68
N LEU A 363 -52.42 12.41 -18.26
CA LEU A 363 -51.39 12.03 -19.26
C LEU A 363 -49.92 12.35 -18.91
N SER A 364 -49.66 13.28 -17.99
CA SER A 364 -48.35 13.63 -17.43
C SER A 364 -47.92 12.70 -16.29
N GLU A 365 -48.80 11.80 -15.84
CA GLU A 365 -48.52 10.86 -14.74
C GLU A 365 -47.41 9.86 -15.08
N PHE A 366 -47.24 9.52 -16.36
CA PHE A 366 -46.21 8.59 -16.83
C PHE A 366 -44.93 9.28 -17.33
N GLN A 367 -44.91 10.61 -17.45
CA GLN A 367 -43.70 11.33 -17.90
C GLN A 367 -42.53 11.18 -16.94
N THR A 368 -42.81 10.98 -15.65
CA THR A 368 -41.79 10.71 -14.63
C THR A 368 -41.31 9.26 -14.62
N LEU A 369 -42.04 8.35 -15.28
CA LEU A 369 -41.64 6.94 -15.37
C LEU A 369 -40.46 6.74 -16.31
N LEU A 370 -40.49 7.33 -17.50
CA LEU A 370 -39.47 7.07 -18.52
C LEU A 370 -38.05 7.41 -18.03
N PRO A 371 -37.79 8.59 -17.43
CA PRO A 371 -36.48 8.89 -16.85
C PRO A 371 -36.13 7.93 -15.69
N THR A 372 -37.12 7.53 -14.88
CA THR A 372 -36.90 6.59 -13.77
C THR A 372 -36.51 5.20 -14.26
N LEU A 373 -37.19 4.70 -15.30
CA LEU A 373 -36.89 3.42 -15.94
C LEU A 373 -35.54 3.44 -16.64
N GLU A 374 -35.17 4.56 -17.26
CA GLU A 374 -33.86 4.74 -17.87
C GLU A 374 -32.74 4.72 -16.81
N VAL A 375 -32.95 5.39 -15.67
CA VAL A 375 -32.04 5.32 -14.52
C VAL A 375 -31.95 3.90 -13.96
N TRP A 376 -33.06 3.19 -13.82
CA TRP A 376 -33.05 1.79 -13.36
C TRP A 376 -32.36 0.86 -14.34
N ALA A 377 -32.56 1.05 -15.64
CA ALA A 377 -31.85 0.30 -16.66
C ALA A 377 -30.34 0.57 -16.57
N GLN A 378 -29.91 1.83 -16.40
CA GLN A 378 -28.51 2.18 -16.19
C GLN A 378 -27.96 1.55 -14.89
N GLN A 379 -28.68 1.63 -13.77
CA GLN A 379 -28.31 1.00 -12.52
C GLN A 379 -28.19 -0.52 -12.64
N PHE A 380 -29.08 -1.16 -13.40
CA PHE A 380 -29.02 -2.60 -13.67
C PHE A 380 -27.78 -2.98 -14.50
N HIS A 381 -27.38 -2.15 -15.47
CA HIS A 381 -26.10 -2.34 -16.18
C HIS A 381 -24.90 -2.17 -15.23
N LEU A 382 -24.91 -1.13 -14.39
CA LEU A 382 -23.85 -0.88 -13.40
C LEU A 382 -23.73 -2.02 -12.38
N LEU A 383 -24.82 -2.69 -12.01
CA LEU A 383 -24.80 -3.87 -11.15
C LEU A 383 -24.04 -5.03 -11.81
N LYS A 384 -24.22 -5.27 -13.12
CA LYS A 384 -23.46 -6.30 -13.84
C LYS A 384 -21.96 -5.99 -13.85
N ASP A 385 -21.60 -4.71 -13.99
CA ASP A 385 -20.20 -4.29 -13.97
C ASP A 385 -19.60 -4.37 -12.56
N LEU A 386 -20.40 -4.05 -11.53
CA LEU A 386 -20.02 -4.25 -10.13
C LEU A 386 -19.79 -5.73 -9.83
N GLN A 387 -20.65 -6.64 -10.30
CA GLN A 387 -20.47 -8.08 -10.13
C GLN A 387 -19.16 -8.57 -10.77
N LYS A 388 -18.86 -8.13 -12.00
CA LYS A 388 -17.59 -8.45 -12.66
C LYS A 388 -16.39 -7.90 -11.88
N GLY A 389 -16.50 -6.68 -11.36
CA GLY A 389 -15.50 -6.05 -10.52
C GLY A 389 -15.25 -6.84 -9.22
N LEU A 390 -16.31 -7.26 -8.54
CA LEU A 390 -16.25 -8.08 -7.34
C LEU A 390 -15.63 -9.45 -7.61
N ASN A 391 -16.03 -10.15 -8.67
CA ASN A 391 -15.43 -11.43 -9.03
C ASN A 391 -13.92 -11.31 -9.32
N LYS A 392 -13.51 -10.23 -9.99
CA LYS A 392 -12.09 -9.94 -10.24
C LYS A 392 -11.34 -9.60 -8.95
N LEU A 393 -11.99 -8.90 -8.02
CA LEU A 393 -11.43 -8.60 -6.70
C LEU A 393 -11.28 -9.87 -5.87
N THR A 394 -12.28 -10.75 -5.84
CA THR A 394 -12.23 -12.06 -5.18
C THR A 394 -11.12 -12.93 -5.74
N ALA A 395 -10.97 -13.02 -7.06
CA ALA A 395 -9.89 -13.79 -7.69
C ALA A 395 -8.49 -13.26 -7.34
N ARG A 396 -8.36 -11.96 -7.05
CA ARG A 396 -7.10 -11.33 -6.62
C ARG A 396 -6.82 -11.52 -5.13
N LEU A 397 -7.84 -11.36 -4.29
CA LEU A 397 -7.70 -11.43 -2.84
C LEU A 397 -7.63 -12.88 -2.32
N MET A 398 -8.29 -13.82 -3.02
CA MET A 398 -8.43 -15.22 -2.60
C MET A 398 -8.16 -16.21 -3.75
N PRO A 399 -6.92 -16.30 -4.29
CA PRO A 399 -6.60 -17.13 -5.46
C PRO A 399 -6.70 -18.66 -5.23
N TRP A 400 -6.80 -19.09 -3.97
CA TRP A 400 -6.96 -20.49 -3.55
C TRP A 400 -8.42 -20.96 -3.56
N GLN A 401 -9.37 -20.04 -3.63
CA GLN A 401 -10.78 -20.40 -3.68
C GLN A 401 -11.12 -20.74 -5.13
N PRO A 402 -11.62 -21.96 -5.42
CA PRO A 402 -12.05 -22.29 -6.77
C PRO A 402 -13.18 -21.32 -7.13
N SER A 403 -12.93 -20.46 -8.12
CA SER A 403 -13.99 -19.69 -8.76
C SER A 403 -14.97 -20.72 -9.29
N ASP A 404 -16.16 -20.79 -8.71
CA ASP A 404 -17.20 -21.71 -9.15
C ASP A 404 -17.65 -21.28 -10.55
N GLY A 405 -16.89 -21.72 -11.54
CA GLY A 405 -17.05 -21.42 -12.95
C GLY A 405 -18.22 -22.21 -13.50
N ALA A 406 -19.43 -21.99 -13.00
CA ALA A 406 -20.66 -22.57 -13.53
C ALA A 406 -21.91 -21.92 -12.91
N HIS A 407 -22.00 -20.59 -12.90
CA HIS A 407 -23.31 -19.95 -12.86
C HIS A 407 -23.66 -19.54 -14.27
N ASN A 408 -24.57 -20.32 -14.85
CA ASN A 408 -25.11 -20.20 -16.19
C ASN A 408 -25.37 -18.73 -16.51
N ALA A 409 -24.89 -18.26 -17.67
CA ALA A 409 -25.04 -16.88 -18.15
C ALA A 409 -26.51 -16.41 -18.28
N THR A 410 -27.47 -17.28 -17.98
CA THR A 410 -28.91 -17.08 -18.02
C THR A 410 -29.54 -16.72 -16.67
N GLU A 411 -28.85 -16.90 -15.54
CA GLU A 411 -29.42 -16.55 -14.23
C GLU A 411 -29.27 -15.04 -13.97
N ALA A 412 -30.40 -14.38 -13.72
CA ALA A 412 -30.45 -12.94 -13.47
C ALA A 412 -29.56 -12.58 -12.28
N VAL A 413 -28.76 -11.53 -12.44
CA VAL A 413 -27.82 -11.02 -11.45
C VAL A 413 -28.57 -10.59 -10.18
N LYS A 414 -28.39 -11.35 -9.09
CA LYS A 414 -29.04 -11.08 -7.80
C LYS A 414 -28.14 -10.20 -6.93
N VAL A 415 -28.72 -9.16 -6.35
CA VAL A 415 -28.01 -8.24 -5.45
C VAL A 415 -27.62 -8.97 -4.15
N GLU A 416 -28.43 -9.94 -3.73
CA GLU A 416 -28.17 -10.81 -2.59
C GLU A 416 -26.85 -11.58 -2.73
N ASP A 417 -26.56 -12.10 -3.93
CA ASP A 417 -25.34 -12.87 -4.19
C ASP A 417 -24.11 -11.95 -4.17
N MET A 418 -24.24 -10.71 -4.66
CA MET A 418 -23.16 -9.71 -4.55
C MET A 418 -22.96 -9.23 -3.12
N MET A 419 -24.04 -9.02 -2.36
CA MET A 419 -23.94 -8.67 -0.94
C MET A 419 -23.29 -9.81 -0.15
N LEU A 420 -23.66 -11.06 -0.41
CA LEU A 420 -23.01 -12.22 0.21
C LEU A 420 -21.54 -12.31 -0.19
N LEU A 421 -21.19 -12.04 -1.45
CA LEU A 421 -19.80 -12.00 -1.92
C LEU A 421 -19.01 -10.88 -1.24
N VAL A 422 -19.59 -9.69 -1.11
CA VAL A 422 -18.99 -8.56 -0.39
C VAL A 422 -18.87 -8.86 1.09
N ASP A 423 -19.88 -9.44 1.73
CA ASP A 423 -19.84 -9.85 3.13
C ASP A 423 -18.80 -10.95 3.34
N THR A 424 -18.64 -11.89 2.40
CA THR A 424 -17.59 -12.92 2.44
C THR A 424 -16.19 -12.30 2.27
N LEU A 425 -16.04 -11.34 1.34
CA LEU A 425 -14.80 -10.57 1.18
C LEU A 425 -14.50 -9.75 2.44
N LEU A 426 -15.50 -9.06 2.98
CA LEU A 426 -15.40 -8.27 4.19
C LEU A 426 -15.10 -9.14 5.39
N GLU A 427 -15.72 -10.31 5.55
CA GLU A 427 -15.39 -11.29 6.59
C GLU A 427 -13.95 -11.77 6.43
N ASN A 428 -13.48 -12.05 5.22
CA ASN A 428 -12.09 -12.45 4.95
C ASN A 428 -11.07 -11.31 5.08
N THR A 429 -11.47 -10.04 4.97
CA THR A 429 -10.61 -8.87 5.20
C THR A 429 -10.72 -8.29 6.61
N SER A 430 -11.84 -8.51 7.31
CA SER A 430 -12.07 -8.13 8.72
C SER A 430 -11.62 -9.20 9.69
N THR A 431 -11.27 -10.40 9.19
CA THR A 431 -10.56 -11.43 9.94
C THR A 431 -9.11 -11.09 10.30
N ASP A 432 -8.65 -9.85 10.09
CA ASP A 432 -7.36 -9.42 10.65
C ASP A 432 -7.49 -8.71 12.01
N ASP A 433 -8.68 -8.17 12.36
CA ASP A 433 -8.81 -7.39 13.61
C ASP A 433 -9.89 -7.87 14.61
N GLU A 434 -10.83 -8.76 14.25
CA GLU A 434 -11.84 -9.26 15.21
C GLU A 434 -12.08 -10.78 15.23
N LYS A 435 -11.31 -11.58 14.49
CA LYS A 435 -11.08 -12.96 14.90
C LYS A 435 -9.89 -12.96 15.85
N VAL A 436 -10.22 -12.89 17.14
CA VAL A 436 -9.53 -13.69 18.14
C VAL A 436 -9.36 -15.08 17.52
N LEU A 437 -8.21 -15.32 16.89
CA LEU A 437 -7.60 -16.64 16.93
C LEU A 437 -7.78 -17.01 18.39
N ARG A 438 -8.56 -18.05 18.69
CA ARG A 438 -8.31 -18.79 19.92
C ARG A 438 -6.82 -19.00 19.88
N SER A 439 -6.08 -18.21 20.66
CA SER A 439 -4.66 -18.40 20.87
C SER A 439 -4.55 -19.89 21.08
N PRO A 440 -3.77 -20.63 20.25
CA PRO A 440 -3.66 -22.07 20.43
C PRO A 440 -3.41 -22.24 21.92
N THR A 441 -4.23 -23.07 22.57
CA THR A 441 -4.24 -23.18 24.04
C THR A 441 -2.80 -23.20 24.53
N ARG A 442 -2.47 -22.58 25.67
CA ARG A 442 -1.07 -22.50 26.14
C ARG A 442 -0.32 -23.84 26.05
N TYR A 443 -1.07 -24.93 26.21
CA TYR A 443 -0.67 -26.32 25.93
C TYR A 443 -0.31 -26.61 24.45
N THR A 444 -1.15 -26.26 23.49
CA THR A 444 -0.90 -26.39 22.04
C THR A 444 0.31 -25.58 21.59
N LEU A 445 0.46 -24.33 22.05
CA LEU A 445 1.66 -23.52 21.79
C LEU A 445 2.90 -24.16 22.42
N GLY A 446 2.79 -24.65 23.67
CA GLY A 446 3.87 -25.39 24.33
C GLY A 446 4.26 -26.67 23.59
N SER A 447 3.27 -27.40 23.05
CA SER A 447 3.49 -28.61 22.26
C SER A 447 4.18 -28.30 20.92
N MET A 448 3.78 -27.23 20.24
CA MET A 448 4.44 -26.78 19.01
C MET A 448 5.89 -26.34 19.29
N VAL A 449 6.12 -25.55 20.35
CA VAL A 449 7.47 -25.12 20.75
C VAL A 449 8.34 -26.33 21.11
N SER A 450 7.81 -27.29 21.87
CA SER A 450 8.50 -28.54 22.22
C SER A 450 8.80 -29.41 21.00
N HIS A 451 7.88 -29.45 20.02
CA HIS A 451 8.12 -30.15 18.77
C HIS A 451 9.27 -29.52 17.97
N PHE A 452 9.32 -28.20 17.83
CA PHE A 452 10.43 -27.52 17.16
C PHE A 452 11.76 -27.64 17.92
N GLN A 453 11.71 -27.62 19.25
CA GLN A 453 12.88 -27.89 20.09
C GLN A 453 13.43 -29.30 19.89
N THR A 454 12.55 -30.30 19.74
CA THR A 454 12.96 -31.68 19.46
C THR A 454 13.43 -31.86 18.02
N LEU A 455 12.73 -31.26 17.04
CA LEU A 455 13.06 -31.38 15.62
C LEU A 455 14.44 -30.82 15.30
N PHE A 456 14.83 -29.73 15.97
CA PHE A 456 16.11 -29.07 15.78
C PHE A 456 17.14 -29.40 16.88
N ASP A 457 16.85 -30.33 17.81
CA ASP A 457 17.72 -30.69 18.94
C ASP A 457 18.22 -29.46 19.75
N VAL A 458 17.30 -28.56 20.11
CA VAL A 458 17.61 -27.35 20.89
C VAL A 458 16.78 -27.25 22.16
N THR A 459 17.41 -26.86 23.26
CA THR A 459 16.77 -26.76 24.59
C THR A 459 15.92 -25.50 24.75
N SER A 460 16.00 -24.53 23.84
CA SER A 460 15.26 -23.26 23.90
C SER A 460 14.73 -22.82 22.53
N LEU A 461 13.58 -22.14 22.51
CA LEU A 461 12.99 -21.59 21.28
C LEU A 461 13.93 -20.59 20.58
N ALA A 462 14.70 -19.83 21.35
CA ALA A 462 15.71 -18.90 20.81
C ALA A 462 16.82 -19.62 20.04
N GLY A 463 17.09 -20.89 20.35
CA GLY A 463 18.06 -21.72 19.64
C GLY A 463 17.54 -22.30 18.32
N VAL A 464 16.23 -22.33 18.10
CA VAL A 464 15.62 -22.92 16.90
C VAL A 464 16.04 -22.16 15.65
N TYR A 465 15.98 -20.82 15.68
CA TYR A 465 16.31 -20.00 14.51
C TYR A 465 17.80 -20.07 14.12
N PRO A 466 18.77 -19.95 15.04
CA PRO A 466 20.18 -20.22 14.77
C PRO A 466 20.41 -21.61 14.18
N ARG A 467 19.80 -22.64 14.76
CA ARG A 467 19.99 -24.02 14.31
C ARG A 467 19.37 -24.30 12.94
N MET A 468 18.22 -23.70 12.66
CA MET A 468 17.58 -23.76 11.35
C MET A 468 18.45 -23.09 10.28
N ASN A 469 19.00 -21.91 10.55
CA ASN A 469 19.93 -21.24 9.63
C ASN A 469 21.20 -22.06 9.41
N GLU A 470 21.72 -22.70 10.46
CA GLU A 470 22.85 -23.62 10.33
C GLU A 470 22.52 -24.79 9.41
N VAL A 471 21.34 -25.43 9.56
CA VAL A 471 20.90 -26.52 8.68
C VAL A 471 20.77 -26.05 7.22
N TYR A 472 20.20 -24.88 6.97
CA TYR A 472 20.11 -24.33 5.62
C TYR A 472 21.49 -24.03 5.02
N THR A 473 22.40 -23.47 5.83
CA THR A 473 23.77 -23.18 5.40
C THR A 473 24.52 -24.48 5.08
N ARG A 474 24.45 -25.48 5.96
CA ARG A 474 25.04 -26.82 5.77
C ARG A 474 24.46 -27.55 4.57
N LEU A 475 23.15 -27.46 4.34
CA LEU A 475 22.51 -28.07 3.17
C LEU A 475 22.95 -27.38 1.88
N GLY A 476 23.10 -26.05 1.89
CA GLY A 476 23.65 -25.28 0.79
C GLY A 476 25.10 -25.66 0.49
N GLU A 477 25.94 -25.71 1.53
CA GLU A 477 27.32 -26.19 1.46
C GLU A 477 27.39 -27.60 0.87
N MET A 478 26.61 -28.55 1.41
CA MET A 478 26.59 -29.94 0.96
C MET A 478 26.10 -30.07 -0.49
N THR A 479 25.10 -29.29 -0.89
CA THR A 479 24.62 -29.30 -2.28
C THR A 479 25.68 -28.75 -3.23
N ASN A 480 26.42 -27.72 -2.80
CA ASN A 480 27.50 -27.14 -3.58
C ASN A 480 28.71 -28.08 -3.67
N THR A 481 29.13 -28.69 -2.55
CA THR A 481 30.23 -29.68 -2.56
C THR A 481 29.87 -30.90 -3.40
N MET A 482 28.63 -31.39 -3.30
CA MET A 482 28.15 -32.49 -4.15
C MET A 482 28.07 -32.12 -5.62
N ARG A 483 27.81 -30.86 -5.97
CA ARG A 483 27.87 -30.38 -7.35
C ARG A 483 29.33 -30.36 -7.84
N ASN A 484 30.23 -29.78 -7.06
CA ASN A 484 31.65 -29.71 -7.38
C ASN A 484 32.28 -31.11 -7.51
N LEU A 485 31.95 -32.04 -6.62
CA LEU A 485 32.44 -33.42 -6.70
C LEU A 485 31.92 -34.15 -7.94
N ARG A 486 30.68 -33.90 -8.37
CA ARG A 486 30.17 -34.44 -9.63
C ARG A 486 30.91 -33.86 -10.83
N GLU A 487 31.19 -32.56 -10.85
CA GLU A 487 31.93 -31.92 -11.92
C GLU A 487 33.39 -32.42 -12.00
N VAL A 488 34.04 -32.62 -10.85
CA VAL A 488 35.42 -33.14 -10.79
C VAL A 488 35.52 -34.62 -11.17
N LEU A 489 34.51 -35.42 -10.83
CA LEU A 489 34.45 -36.84 -11.18
C LEU A 489 33.77 -37.11 -12.53
N ASP A 490 33.41 -36.06 -13.28
CA ASP A 490 32.69 -36.10 -14.55
C ASP A 490 31.41 -36.97 -14.52
N LEU A 491 30.66 -36.85 -13.41
CA LEU A 491 29.41 -37.56 -13.18
C LEU A 491 28.22 -36.67 -13.59
N ASP A 492 27.19 -37.27 -14.21
CA ASP A 492 25.96 -36.56 -14.56
C ASP A 492 25.30 -35.93 -13.31
N ARG A 493 24.77 -34.72 -13.47
CA ARG A 493 24.05 -33.95 -12.45
C ARG A 493 22.85 -34.71 -11.87
N ARG A 494 22.36 -35.74 -12.56
CA ARG A 494 21.26 -36.61 -12.12
C ARG A 494 21.69 -37.75 -11.19
N VAL A 495 23.00 -37.99 -10.99
CA VAL A 495 23.50 -39.09 -10.15
C VAL A 495 23.19 -38.83 -8.66
N PRO A 496 22.61 -39.82 -7.94
CA PRO A 496 22.26 -39.68 -6.54
C PRO A 496 23.51 -39.44 -5.65
N PRO A 497 23.41 -38.64 -4.57
CA PRO A 497 24.55 -38.30 -3.71
C PRO A 497 25.31 -39.52 -3.15
N ALA A 498 24.63 -40.63 -2.88
CA ALA A 498 25.25 -41.84 -2.35
C ALA A 498 26.25 -42.48 -3.34
N GLU A 499 25.96 -42.42 -4.64
CA GLU A 499 26.84 -42.96 -5.68
C GLU A 499 28.06 -42.06 -5.87
N VAL A 500 27.89 -40.74 -5.78
CA VAL A 500 29.01 -39.78 -5.80
C VAL A 500 29.99 -40.08 -4.66
N VAL A 501 29.48 -40.32 -3.45
CA VAL A 501 30.32 -40.66 -2.28
C VAL A 501 31.02 -42.00 -2.44
N ASN A 502 30.36 -43.01 -3.03
CA ASN A 502 30.99 -44.30 -3.31
C ASN A 502 32.13 -44.18 -4.34
N GLN A 503 31.96 -43.35 -5.37
CA GLN A 503 33.02 -43.08 -6.34
C GLN A 503 34.18 -42.31 -5.70
N VAL A 504 33.91 -41.30 -4.85
CA VAL A 504 34.94 -40.63 -4.06
C VAL A 504 35.68 -41.64 -3.17
N ALA A 505 34.96 -42.51 -2.46
CA ALA A 505 35.56 -43.54 -1.60
C ALA A 505 36.45 -44.51 -2.41
N LYS A 506 36.05 -44.86 -3.63
CA LYS A 506 36.82 -45.70 -4.54
C LYS A 506 38.09 -45.00 -5.04
N VAL A 507 38.01 -43.71 -5.36
CA VAL A 507 39.15 -42.88 -5.80
C VAL A 507 40.14 -42.66 -4.65
N VAL A 508 39.64 -42.41 -3.43
CA VAL A 508 40.48 -42.25 -2.22
C VAL A 508 41.12 -43.59 -1.81
N SER A 509 40.43 -44.71 -2.06
CA SER A 509 40.99 -46.05 -1.82
C SER A 509 41.99 -46.48 -2.90
N SER A 510 41.94 -45.89 -4.09
CA SER A 510 42.96 -46.10 -5.13
C SER A 510 44.17 -45.20 -4.85
N SER A 511 45.18 -45.76 -4.19
CA SER A 511 46.42 -45.08 -3.78
C SER A 511 47.22 -44.42 -4.92
N GLU A 512 46.85 -44.60 -6.19
CA GLU A 512 47.56 -44.06 -7.36
C GLU A 512 47.18 -42.61 -7.73
N HIS A 513 46.05 -42.08 -7.24
CA HIS A 513 45.57 -40.73 -7.61
C HIS A 513 45.78 -39.64 -6.54
N ASN A 514 46.43 -39.97 -5.41
CA ASN A 514 46.65 -39.02 -4.31
C ASN A 514 47.52 -37.81 -4.68
N ALA A 515 48.37 -37.90 -5.71
CA ALA A 515 49.18 -36.76 -6.14
C ALA A 515 48.36 -35.68 -6.89
N GLY A 516 47.25 -36.05 -7.55
CA GLY A 516 46.41 -35.11 -8.30
C GLY A 516 45.40 -34.37 -7.42
N PHE A 517 44.86 -35.05 -6.41
CA PHE A 517 43.80 -34.49 -5.56
C PHE A 517 44.34 -33.41 -4.60
N HIS A 518 45.56 -33.59 -4.09
CA HIS A 518 46.25 -32.58 -3.27
C HIS A 518 46.64 -31.31 -4.06
N ASN A 519 46.80 -31.40 -5.39
CA ASN A 519 47.06 -30.24 -6.23
C ASN A 519 45.78 -29.47 -6.61
N LEU A 520 44.60 -30.11 -6.54
CA LEU A 520 43.31 -29.51 -6.92
C LEU A 520 42.60 -28.81 -5.76
N LEU A 521 42.68 -29.38 -4.55
CA LEU A 521 42.28 -28.71 -3.30
C LEU A 521 43.44 -27.87 -2.78
N GLY A 522 44.00 -27.04 -3.67
CA GLY A 522 45.27 -26.36 -3.47
C GLY A 522 45.34 -25.70 -2.11
N ASP A 523 46.37 -26.06 -1.35
CA ASP A 523 46.82 -25.42 -0.11
C ASP A 523 47.47 -24.05 -0.43
N ALA A 524 46.81 -23.29 -1.31
CA ALA A 524 47.23 -21.94 -1.65
C ALA A 524 46.88 -21.04 -0.48
N ASP A 525 47.88 -20.78 0.35
CA ASP A 525 47.83 -19.82 1.44
C ASP A 525 47.17 -18.52 0.97
N ILE A 526 46.30 -17.93 1.78
CA ILE A 526 45.47 -16.77 1.41
C ILE A 526 46.35 -15.63 0.90
N ASP A 527 47.56 -15.50 1.44
CA ASP A 527 48.56 -14.53 1.01
C ASP A 527 49.08 -14.77 -0.41
N SER A 528 49.20 -16.02 -0.85
CA SER A 528 49.57 -16.38 -2.23
C SER A 528 48.46 -16.00 -3.21
N ILE A 529 47.21 -16.17 -2.81
CA ILE A 529 46.04 -15.74 -3.60
C ILE A 529 46.02 -14.20 -3.69
N ILE A 530 46.25 -13.49 -2.58
CA ILE A 530 46.33 -12.02 -2.57
C ILE A 530 47.46 -11.51 -3.46
N ILE A 531 48.64 -12.15 -3.43
CA ILE A 531 49.76 -11.78 -4.32
C ILE A 531 49.38 -11.99 -5.79
N LYS A 532 48.75 -13.11 -6.14
CA LYS A 532 48.30 -13.36 -7.52
C LYS A 532 47.22 -12.38 -7.98
N VAL A 533 46.30 -12.00 -7.11
CA VAL A 533 45.28 -10.97 -7.42
C VAL A 533 45.94 -9.61 -7.62
N LYS A 534 46.89 -9.21 -6.76
CA LYS A 534 47.66 -7.96 -6.96
C LYS A 534 48.47 -7.97 -8.25
N GLN A 535 49.10 -9.09 -8.59
CA GLN A 535 49.82 -9.23 -9.86
C GLN A 535 48.88 -9.15 -11.06
N HIS A 536 47.65 -9.67 -10.94
CA HIS A 536 46.63 -9.53 -11.97
C HIS A 536 46.18 -8.05 -12.11
N ASP A 537 46.02 -7.34 -10.99
CA ASP A 537 45.65 -5.91 -10.99
C ASP A 537 46.73 -5.02 -11.62
N GLU A 538 48.01 -5.39 -11.52
CA GLU A 538 49.11 -4.67 -12.18
C GLU A 538 49.30 -5.08 -13.66
N PHE A 539 49.20 -6.37 -13.96
CA PHE A 539 49.42 -6.89 -15.31
C PHE A 539 48.28 -6.57 -16.27
N PHE A 540 47.03 -6.69 -15.82
CA PHE A 540 45.87 -6.57 -16.70
C PHE A 540 45.72 -5.19 -17.35
N PRO A 541 45.94 -4.06 -16.66
CA PRO A 541 45.92 -2.73 -17.29
C PRO A 541 47.03 -2.55 -18.34
N ALA A 542 48.24 -3.04 -18.06
CA ALA A 542 49.36 -2.96 -19.01
C ALA A 542 49.12 -3.84 -20.24
N PHE A 543 48.60 -5.05 -20.03
CA PHE A 543 48.22 -5.96 -21.10
C PHE A 543 47.06 -5.39 -21.93
N HIS A 544 46.02 -4.85 -21.30
CA HIS A 544 44.88 -4.24 -21.97
C HIS A 544 45.30 -3.02 -22.80
N ALA A 545 46.18 -2.16 -22.28
CA ALA A 545 46.74 -1.04 -23.02
C ALA A 545 47.49 -1.51 -24.27
N LEU A 546 48.39 -2.49 -24.13
CA LEU A 546 49.13 -3.07 -25.25
C LEU A 546 48.21 -3.68 -26.32
N ILE A 547 47.22 -4.46 -25.90
CA ILE A 547 46.25 -5.06 -26.83
C ILE A 547 45.43 -3.99 -27.54
N THR A 548 45.01 -2.93 -26.83
CA THR A 548 44.25 -1.82 -27.42
C THR A 548 45.08 -1.08 -28.46
N ASP A 549 46.36 -0.83 -28.19
CA ASP A 549 47.29 -0.22 -29.15
C ASP A 549 47.48 -1.11 -30.39
N ILE A 550 47.62 -2.42 -30.22
CA ILE A 550 47.74 -3.38 -31.33
C ILE A 550 46.46 -3.39 -32.17
N LEU A 551 45.29 -3.44 -31.54
CA LEU A 551 43.99 -3.39 -32.20
C LEU A 551 43.82 -2.10 -33.01
N GLN A 552 44.20 -0.96 -32.43
CA GLN A 552 44.13 0.34 -33.10
C GLN A 552 45.12 0.47 -34.26
N THR A 553 46.33 -0.08 -34.12
CA THR A 553 47.36 -0.06 -35.17
C THR A 553 46.98 -0.94 -36.35
N LEU A 554 46.36 -2.10 -36.09
CA LEU A 554 45.91 -3.03 -37.12
C LEU A 554 44.49 -2.73 -37.65
N GLY A 555 43.76 -1.81 -37.02
CA GLY A 555 42.40 -1.42 -37.40
C GLY A 555 41.32 -2.47 -37.11
N VAL A 556 41.53 -3.34 -36.12
CA VAL A 556 40.64 -4.46 -35.80
C VAL A 556 39.96 -4.27 -34.45
N THR A 557 38.73 -4.78 -34.29
CA THR A 557 37.89 -4.51 -33.11
C THR A 557 37.92 -5.63 -32.06
N HIS A 558 38.36 -6.84 -32.40
CA HIS A 558 38.41 -7.97 -31.48
C HIS A 558 39.81 -8.59 -31.39
N LEU A 559 40.18 -9.03 -30.17
CA LEU A 559 41.47 -9.66 -29.86
C LEU A 559 41.79 -10.86 -30.78
N ASN A 560 40.76 -11.65 -31.13
CA ASN A 560 40.92 -12.84 -31.98
C ASN A 560 41.29 -12.50 -33.42
N ASP A 561 41.07 -11.26 -33.86
CA ASP A 561 41.31 -10.83 -35.23
C ASP A 561 42.71 -10.24 -35.42
N ILE A 562 43.48 -10.07 -34.32
CA ILE A 562 44.85 -9.56 -34.34
C ILE A 562 45.79 -10.48 -35.13
N LEU A 563 45.76 -11.79 -34.86
CA LEU A 563 46.62 -12.75 -35.54
C LEU A 563 46.31 -12.88 -37.04
N PRO A 564 45.04 -13.05 -37.47
CA PRO A 564 44.68 -13.01 -38.88
C PRO A 564 45.08 -11.72 -39.60
N ALA A 565 44.92 -10.56 -38.95
CA ALA A 565 45.29 -9.27 -39.54
C ALA A 565 46.81 -9.14 -39.73
N LEU A 566 47.61 -9.61 -38.77
CA LEU A 566 49.08 -9.66 -38.88
C LEU A 566 49.55 -10.61 -39.98
N GLU A 567 48.92 -11.78 -40.13
CA GLU A 567 49.24 -12.73 -41.19
C GLU A 567 48.93 -12.15 -42.58
N SER A 568 47.80 -11.46 -42.73
CA SER A 568 47.43 -10.75 -43.95
C SER A 568 48.43 -9.63 -44.29
N LEU A 569 48.83 -8.83 -43.30
CA LEU A 569 49.82 -7.76 -43.47
C LEU A 569 51.20 -8.30 -43.85
N LYS A 570 51.60 -9.44 -43.27
CA LYS A 570 52.86 -10.13 -43.59
C LYS A 570 52.86 -10.69 -45.02
N GLN A 571 51.71 -11.17 -45.51
CA GLN A 571 51.57 -11.63 -46.89
C GLN A 571 51.55 -10.49 -47.92
N THR A 572 51.15 -9.29 -47.53
CA THR A 572 51.18 -8.09 -48.40
C THR A 572 52.52 -7.34 -48.38
N ALA A 573 53.40 -7.64 -47.40
CA ALA A 573 54.73 -7.05 -47.28
C ALA A 573 55.84 -7.85 -48.00
N HIS A 574 55.51 -9.00 -48.59
CA HIS A 574 56.35 -9.78 -49.51
C HIS A 574 55.80 -9.63 -50.93
#